data_AF-A0A151R0B6-F1
#
_entry.id   AF-A0A151R0B6-F1
#
_cell.length_a   1.000
_cell.length_b   1.000
_cell.length_c   1.000
_cell.angle_alpha   90.00
_cell.angle_beta   90.00
_cell.angle_gamma   90.00
#
_symmetry.space_group_name_H-M   'P 1'
#
loop_
_entity.id
_entity.type
_entity.pdbx_description
1 polymer ?
#
loop_
_entity_poly.entity_id
_entity_poly.type
_entity_poly.pdbx_seq_one_letter_code
_entity_poly.pdbx_strand_id
1 'polypeptide(L)'
;RCMLSIFSDFLENCIEVFMDDFTVYGSSFDTCLDNLDRVLNRCIETDLVLNFEKFHFMVEQGIVLGHIISSKGIEVDPAKVSIVSQLPYPSCVREV
;
A
#
# COMPACT_ATOMS: atom_id res chain seq x y z
N ARG A 1 8.10 9.48 -8.65
CA ARG A 1 9.12 8.99 -9.63
C ARG A 1 10.40 8.48 -8.94
N CYS A 2 10.91 9.15 -7.90
CA CYS A 2 12.11 8.68 -7.18
C CYS A 2 11.92 7.29 -6.56
N MET A 3 10.83 7.07 -5.81
CA MET A 3 10.51 5.78 -5.18
C MET A 3 10.46 4.60 -6.17
N LEU A 4 9.81 4.79 -7.32
CA LEU A 4 9.76 3.77 -8.38
C LEU A 4 11.15 3.43 -8.95
N SER A 5 12.06 4.39 -9.00
CA SER A 5 13.43 4.18 -9.48
C SER A 5 14.33 3.51 -8.43
N ILE A 6 14.08 3.73 -7.15
CA ILE A 6 14.84 3.12 -6.04
C ILE A 6 14.45 1.64 -5.88
N PHE A 7 13.16 1.35 -6.02
CA PHE A 7 12.60 0.01 -5.81
C PHE A 7 12.27 -0.74 -7.10
N SER A 8 12.75 -0.28 -8.26
CA SER A 8 12.44 -0.88 -9.56
C SER A 8 12.70 -2.39 -9.61
N ASP A 9 13.73 -2.85 -8.91
CA ASP A 9 14.15 -4.26 -8.88
C ASP A 9 13.21 -5.14 -8.04
N PHE A 10 12.45 -4.52 -7.15
CA PHE A 10 11.59 -5.18 -6.17
C PHE A 10 10.10 -5.08 -6.55
N LEU A 11 9.73 -4.12 -7.41
CA LEU A 11 8.36 -3.87 -7.85
C LEU A 11 7.72 -5.16 -8.39
N GLU A 12 6.45 -5.37 -8.06
CA GLU A 12 5.63 -6.52 -8.47
C GLU A 12 6.10 -7.90 -7.97
N ASN A 13 7.30 -8.00 -7.38
CA ASN A 13 7.82 -9.23 -6.77
C ASN A 13 7.55 -9.29 -5.26
N CYS A 14 7.92 -8.24 -4.54
CA CYS A 14 7.84 -8.19 -3.08
C CYS A 14 7.45 -6.83 -2.51
N ILE A 15 7.43 -5.79 -3.34
CA ILE A 15 7.01 -4.45 -2.93
C ILE A 15 6.03 -3.88 -3.96
N GLU A 16 5.04 -3.16 -3.46
CA GLU A 16 4.15 -2.32 -4.26
C GLU A 16 4.30 -0.88 -3.78
N VAL A 17 4.68 0.01 -4.68
CA VAL A 17 4.95 1.42 -4.36
C VAL A 17 3.79 2.27 -4.85
N PHE A 18 3.21 3.06 -3.96
CA PHE A 18 2.17 4.01 -4.28
C PHE A 18 2.47 5.41 -3.74
N MET A 19 2.81 6.34 -4.64
CA MET A 19 3.20 7.71 -4.31
C MET A 19 4.32 7.77 -3.27
N ASP A 20 3.96 8.05 -2.02
CA ASP A 20 4.86 8.22 -0.88
C ASP A 20 4.90 6.97 0.03
N ASP A 21 3.93 6.07 -0.12
CA ASP A 21 3.83 4.84 0.68
C ASP A 21 4.26 3.63 -0.16
N PHE A 22 4.75 2.60 0.52
CA PHE A 22 5.00 1.31 -0.10
C PHE A 22 4.56 0.18 0.81
N THR A 23 4.08 -0.90 0.19
CA THR A 23 3.64 -2.10 0.87
C THR A 23 4.58 -3.24 0.52
N VAL A 24 5.12 -3.91 1.54
CA VAL A 24 5.91 -5.13 1.37
C VAL A 24 5.00 -6.32 1.60
N TYR A 25 5.02 -7.29 0.70
CA TYR A 25 4.18 -8.48 0.79
C TYR A 25 5.00 -9.76 0.58
N GLY A 26 4.47 -10.88 1.06
CA GLY A 26 5.07 -12.19 0.95
C GLY A 26 4.05 -13.30 1.17
N SER A 27 4.31 -14.49 0.64
CA SER A 27 3.43 -15.65 0.74
C SER A 27 3.41 -16.30 2.14
N SER A 28 4.42 -16.01 2.96
CA SER A 28 4.54 -16.48 4.34
C SER A 28 5.14 -15.38 5.22
N PHE A 29 5.06 -15.55 6.53
CA PHE A 29 5.65 -14.64 7.50
C PHE A 29 7.16 -14.50 7.31
N ASP A 30 7.87 -15.63 7.18
CA ASP A 30 9.32 -15.64 6.99
C ASP A 30 9.74 -14.98 5.67
N THR A 31 9.01 -15.25 4.58
CA THR A 31 9.27 -14.58 3.28
C THR A 31 8.98 -13.09 3.35
N CYS A 32 7.94 -12.67 4.08
CA CYS A 32 7.63 -11.26 4.28
C CYS A 32 8.73 -10.55 5.09
N LEU A 33 9.30 -11.20 6.11
CA LEU A 33 10.45 -10.68 6.86
C LEU A 33 11.69 -10.53 6.00
N ASP A 34 12.02 -11.55 5.19
CA ASP A 34 13.16 -11.48 4.26
C ASP A 34 12.98 -10.34 3.24
N ASN A 35 11.77 -10.21 2.69
CA ASN A 35 11.44 -9.11 1.79
C ASN A 35 11.55 -7.74 2.48
N LEU A 36 11.08 -7.63 3.72
CA LEU A 36 11.17 -6.39 4.50
C LEU A 36 12.62 -6.02 4.77
N ASP A 37 13.46 -6.97 5.15
CA ASP A 37 14.90 -6.75 5.38
C ASP A 37 15.59 -6.23 4.12
N ARG A 38 15.31 -6.83 2.96
CA ARG A 38 15.84 -6.39 1.67
C ARG A 38 15.41 -4.95 1.32
N VAL A 39 14.14 -4.61 1.57
CA VAL A 39 13.61 -3.26 1.33
C VAL A 39 14.23 -2.24 2.28
N LEU A 40 14.37 -2.56 3.57
CA LEU A 40 15.01 -1.69 4.56
C LEU A 40 16.49 -1.47 4.24
N ASN A 41 17.22 -2.51 3.82
CA ASN A 41 18.61 -2.38 3.38
C ASN A 41 18.72 -1.41 2.18
N ARG A 42 17.82 -1.50 1.20
CA ARG A 42 17.77 -0.54 0.07
C ARG A 42 17.46 0.88 0.52
N CYS A 43 16.60 1.07 1.53
CA CYS A 43 16.35 2.40 2.11
C CYS A 43 17.63 2.98 2.73
N ILE A 44 18.42 2.17 3.44
CA ILE A 44 19.70 2.59 4.02
C ILE A 44 20.70 2.96 2.92
N GLU A 45 20.82 2.16 1.86
CA GLU A 45 21.72 2.43 0.73
C GLU A 45 21.39 3.72 -0.04
N THR A 46 20.12 4.14 -0.02
CA THR A 46 19.63 5.31 -0.75
C THR A 46 19.38 6.53 0.13
N ASP A 47 19.82 6.49 1.40
CA ASP A 47 19.59 7.54 2.40
C ASP A 47 18.10 7.91 2.56
N LEU A 48 17.20 6.94 2.38
CA LEU A 48 15.77 7.14 2.49
C LEU A 48 15.34 7.08 3.95
N VAL A 49 14.87 8.21 4.49
CA VAL A 49 14.38 8.29 5.87
C VAL A 49 12.92 7.85 5.94
N LEU A 50 12.68 6.78 6.71
CA LEU A 50 11.34 6.24 6.96
C LEU A 50 10.77 6.79 8.26
N ASN A 51 9.47 7.13 8.27
CA ASN A 51 8.77 7.52 9.49
C ASN A 51 8.15 6.30 10.16
N PHE A 52 8.81 5.76 11.18
CA PHE A 52 8.36 4.58 11.93
C PHE A 52 6.99 4.73 12.60
N GLU A 53 6.55 5.95 12.94
CA GLU A 53 5.24 6.15 13.61
C GLU A 53 4.06 5.79 12.70
N LYS A 54 4.26 5.76 11.37
CA LYS A 54 3.22 5.44 10.39
C LYS A 54 3.25 4.00 9.90
N PHE A 55 4.21 3.19 10.37
CA PHE A 55 4.32 1.81 9.93
C PHE A 55 3.25 0.93 10.56
N HIS A 56 2.61 0.15 9.70
CA HIS A 56 1.73 -0.94 10.10
C HIS A 56 2.45 -2.26 9.78
N PHE A 57 3.04 -2.87 10.81
CA PHE A 57 3.82 -4.08 10.65
C PHE A 57 2.97 -5.34 10.74
N MET A 58 3.24 -6.28 9.83
CA MET A 58 2.80 -7.68 9.90
C MET A 58 1.29 -7.84 10.11
N VAL A 59 0.53 -7.08 9.35
CA VAL A 59 -0.93 -7.17 9.30
C VAL A 59 -1.36 -8.21 8.27
N GLU A 60 -2.40 -8.99 8.57
CA GLU A 60 -3.02 -9.91 7.60
C GLU A 60 -3.79 -9.16 6.51
N GLN A 61 -4.18 -7.91 6.80
CA GLN A 61 -4.88 -7.03 5.88
C GLN A 61 -4.40 -5.58 6.07
N GLY A 62 -4.18 -4.88 4.97
CA GLY A 62 -3.72 -3.48 4.96
C GLY A 62 -4.64 -2.62 4.11
N ILE A 63 -4.74 -1.33 4.43
CA ILE A 63 -5.46 -0.37 3.60
C ILE A 63 -4.46 0.32 2.67
N VAL A 64 -4.59 0.12 1.37
CA VAL A 64 -3.81 0.80 0.34
C VAL A 64 -4.80 1.49 -0.60
N LEU A 65 -4.67 2.80 -0.79
CA LEU A 65 -5.61 3.61 -1.59
C LEU A 65 -7.08 3.59 -1.11
N GLY A 66 -7.32 3.17 0.14
CA GLY A 66 -8.67 2.92 0.65
C GLY A 66 -9.33 1.68 0.05
N HIS A 67 -8.52 0.76 -0.47
CA HIS A 67 -8.87 -0.64 -0.69
C HIS A 67 -8.25 -1.47 0.43
N ILE A 68 -8.96 -2.50 0.87
CA ILE A 68 -8.46 -3.48 1.81
C ILE A 68 -7.75 -4.56 0.99
N ILE A 69 -6.44 -4.66 1.15
CA ILE A 69 -5.63 -5.74 0.57
C ILE A 69 -5.53 -6.84 1.62
N SER A 70 -5.92 -8.06 1.25
CA SER A 70 -5.79 -9.25 2.08
C SER A 70 -5.37 -10.45 1.23
N SER A 71 -5.17 -11.61 1.87
CA SER A 71 -4.91 -12.88 1.17
C SER A 71 -6.03 -13.29 0.20
N LYS A 72 -7.24 -12.75 0.34
CA LYS A 72 -8.38 -12.99 -0.56
C LYS A 72 -8.35 -12.11 -1.81
N GLY A 73 -7.45 -11.14 -1.88
CA GLY A 73 -7.33 -10.16 -2.95
C GLY A 73 -7.63 -8.75 -2.49
N ILE A 74 -7.97 -7.89 -3.46
CA ILE A 74 -8.26 -6.47 -3.26
C ILE A 74 -9.77 -6.31 -3.06
N GLU A 75 -10.18 -5.88 -1.88
CA GLU A 75 -11.56 -5.55 -1.56
C GLU A 75 -11.74 -4.03 -1.45
N VAL A 76 -12.88 -3.52 -1.88
CA VAL A 76 -13.22 -2.10 -1.67
C VAL A 76 -13.68 -1.93 -0.23
N ASP A 77 -13.18 -0.90 0.45
CA ASP A 77 -13.61 -0.60 1.81
C ASP A 77 -15.15 -0.48 1.86
N PRO A 78 -15.85 -1.33 2.63
CA PRO A 78 -17.31 -1.30 2.72
C PRO A 78 -17.84 0.05 3.23
N ALA A 79 -17.04 0.82 3.97
CA ALA A 79 -17.39 2.19 4.37
C ALA A 79 -17.41 3.17 3.18
N LYS A 80 -16.56 2.99 2.16
CA LYS A 80 -16.64 3.78 0.93
C LYS A 80 -17.84 3.39 0.07
N VAL A 81 -18.17 2.09 0.02
CA VAL A 81 -19.33 1.58 -0.73
C VAL A 81 -20.64 2.11 -0.16
N SER A 82 -20.77 2.17 1.17
CA SER A 82 -21.97 2.72 1.82
C SER A 82 -22.16 4.21 1.53
N ILE A 83 -21.08 5.00 1.44
CA ILE A 83 -21.15 6.42 1.08
C ILE A 83 -21.60 6.62 -0.37
N VAL A 84 -21.06 5.84 -1.31
CA VAL A 84 -21.44 5.92 -2.74
C VAL A 84 -22.88 5.46 -2.96
N SER A 85 -23.35 4.44 -2.24
CA SER A 85 -24.74 3.98 -2.35
C SER A 85 -25.76 4.94 -1.74
N GLN A 86 -25.35 5.81 -0.81
CA GLN A 86 -26.20 6.84 -0.19
C GLN A 86 -26.06 8.21 -0.86
N LEU A 87 -25.20 8.33 -1.87
CA LEU A 87 -24.95 9.60 -2.55
C LEU A 87 -26.21 10.00 -3.35
N PRO A 88 -26.79 11.19 -3.09
CA PRO A 88 -27.92 11.69 -3.87
C PRO A 88 -27.48 11.94 -5.31
N TYR A 89 -28.43 11.87 -6.24
CA TYR A 89 -28.16 12.20 -7.64
C TYR A 89 -27.63 13.65 -7.72
N PRO A 90 -26.49 13.87 -8.40
CA PRO A 90 -25.91 15.19 -8.51
C PRO A 90 -26.91 16.13 -9.18
N SER A 91 -27.16 17.25 -8.53
CA SER A 91 -28.15 18.26 -8.92
C SER A 91 -27.52 19.38 -9.75
N CYS A 92 -26.19 19.49 -9.75
CA CYS A 92 -25.46 20.43 -10.60
C CYS A 92 -24.16 19.85 -11.15
N VAL A 93 -23.66 20.47 -12.22
CA VAL A 93 -22.44 20.05 -12.95
C VAL A 93 -21.17 20.08 -12.06
N ARG A 94 -21.19 20.80 -10.93
CA ARG A 94 -20.07 20.81 -9.96
C ARG A 94 -20.05 19.60 -9.03
N GLU A 95 -21.14 18.85 -8.96
CA GLU A 95 -21.29 17.64 -8.14
C GLU A 95 -20.97 16.35 -8.93
N VAL A 96 -20.53 16.50 -10.20
CA VAL A 96 -20.08 15.44 -11.11
C VAL A 96 -18.56 15.48 -11.19
#